data_AF-A0AB33ZVM6-F1
#
_entry.id   AF-A0AB33ZVM6-F1
#
_cell.length_a   1.000
_cell.length_b   1.000
_cell.length_c   1.000
_cell.angle_alpha   90.00
_cell.angle_beta   90.00
_cell.angle_gamma   90.00
#
_symmetry.space_group_name_H-M   'P 1'
#
loop_
_entity.id
_entity.type
_entity.pdbx_description
1 polymer ?
#
loop_
_entity_poly.entity_id
_entity_poly.type
_entity_poly.pdbx_seq_one_letter_code
_entity_poly.pdbx_strand_id
1 'polypeptide(L)'
;MMMGCVMTDALDHLEKSEVTQGNAILNTLQEFAGAVGTSTTAAFVAFAQRKAGSKGAIPTAHGTHLAYIFLLVLVLIIIAIFVKYTQVRNKND
;
A
#
# COMPACT_ATOMS: atom_id res chain seq x y z
N MET A 1 2.88 11.53 9.76
CA MET A 1 3.66 12.74 9.42
C MET A 1 4.24 12.70 8.00
N MET A 2 4.67 11.55 7.48
CA MET A 2 5.23 11.45 6.12
C MET A 2 4.21 11.73 4.99
N MET A 3 2.95 11.29 5.12
CA MET A 3 1.92 11.51 4.10
C MET A 3 1.53 12.98 3.91
N GLY A 4 1.48 13.77 4.99
CA GLY A 4 1.13 15.19 4.90
C GLY A 4 2.17 15.98 4.09
N CYS A 5 3.46 15.72 4.30
CA CYS A 5 4.52 16.37 3.55
C CYS A 5 4.48 16.04 2.05
N VAL A 6 4.28 14.76 1.70
CA VAL A 6 4.17 14.31 0.29
C VAL A 6 2.93 14.88 -0.37
N MET A 7 1.81 14.94 0.36
CA MET A 7 0.56 15.51 -0.14
C MET A 7 0.67 17.02 -0.37
N THR A 8 1.28 17.75 0.56
CA THR A 8 1.56 19.19 0.38
C THR A 8 2.49 19.44 -0.79
N ASP A 9 3.56 18.66 -0.93
CA ASP A 9 4.51 18.76 -2.06
C ASP A 9 3.82 18.47 -3.40
N ALA A 10 2.99 17.43 -3.48
CA ALA A 10 2.21 17.11 -4.67
C ALA A 10 1.22 18.24 -5.04
N LEU A 11 0.61 18.89 -4.06
CA LEU A 11 -0.32 19.99 -4.28
C LEU A 11 0.36 21.31 -4.64
N ASP A 12 1.60 21.52 -4.22
CA ASP A 12 2.39 22.73 -4.52
C ASP A 12 2.74 22.83 -6.02
N HIS A 13 2.72 21.70 -6.74
CA HIS A 13 2.92 21.63 -8.18
C HIS A 13 1.67 21.97 -9.01
N LEU A 14 0.51 22.25 -8.37
CA LEU A 14 -0.75 22.59 -9.05
C LEU A 14 -1.07 24.09 -8.94
N GLU A 15 -1.82 24.61 -9.91
CA GLU A 15 -2.39 25.96 -9.81
C GLU A 15 -3.35 26.07 -8.62
N LYS A 16 -3.44 27.25 -7.99
CA LYS A 16 -4.27 27.49 -6.80
C LYS A 16 -5.75 27.11 -6.97
N SER A 17 -6.30 27.17 -8.19
CA SER A 17 -7.66 26.74 -8.50
C SER A 17 -7.85 25.22 -8.40
N GLU A 18 -6.80 24.45 -8.66
CA GLU A 18 -6.83 22.99 -8.76
C GLU A 18 -6.44 22.30 -7.44
N VAL A 19 -5.85 23.00 -6.47
CA VAL A 19 -5.43 22.44 -5.18
C VAL A 19 -6.57 21.75 -4.44
N THR A 20 -7.78 22.33 -4.46
CA THR A 20 -8.97 21.72 -3.81
C THR A 20 -9.35 20.38 -4.46
N GLN A 21 -9.27 20.29 -5.79
CA GLN A 21 -9.55 19.04 -6.52
C GLN A 21 -8.42 18.02 -6.29
N GLY A 22 -7.16 18.47 -6.34
CA GLY A 22 -6.00 17.65 -6.04
C GLY A 22 -6.09 17.03 -4.64
N ASN A 23 -6.54 17.78 -3.64
CA ASN A 23 -6.73 17.28 -2.28
C ASN A 23 -7.81 16.18 -2.22
N ALA A 24 -8.93 16.37 -2.92
CA ALA A 24 -9.98 15.35 -3.02
C ALA A 24 -9.51 14.06 -3.72
N ILE A 25 -8.72 14.19 -4.79
CA ILE A 25 -8.11 13.05 -5.51
C ILE A 25 -7.13 12.32 -4.60
N LEU A 26 -6.24 13.04 -3.92
CA LEU A 26 -5.26 12.43 -3.02
C LEU A 26 -5.94 11.72 -1.84
N ASN A 27 -7.02 12.25 -1.30
CA ASN A 27 -7.79 11.59 -0.23
C ASN A 27 -8.53 10.35 -0.74
N THR A 28 -9.15 10.41 -1.91
CA THR A 28 -9.82 9.23 -2.50
C THR A 28 -8.83 8.13 -2.87
N LEU A 29 -7.64 8.48 -3.37
CA LEU A 29 -6.56 7.52 -3.62
C LEU A 29 -6.08 6.84 -2.33
N GLN A 30 -6.03 7.58 -1.22
CA GLN A 30 -5.67 7.03 0.09
C GLN A 30 -6.71 6.04 0.60
N GLU A 31 -7.99 6.42 0.57
CA GLU A 31 -9.09 5.53 0.97
C GLU A 31 -9.15 4.29 0.08
N PHE A 32 -8.97 4.46 -1.22
CA PHE A 32 -8.90 3.35 -2.17
C PHE A 32 -7.74 2.41 -1.85
N ALA A 33 -6.52 2.94 -1.65
CA ALA A 33 -5.36 2.14 -1.28
C ALA A 33 -5.58 1.37 0.03
N GLY A 34 -6.20 1.99 1.03
CA GLY A 34 -6.57 1.35 2.29
C GLY A 34 -7.60 0.23 2.11
N ALA A 35 -8.63 0.45 1.28
CA ALA A 35 -9.65 -0.55 0.96
C ALA A 35 -9.06 -1.74 0.19
N VAL A 36 -8.17 -1.48 -0.78
CA VAL A 36 -7.47 -2.53 -1.54
C VAL A 36 -6.55 -3.35 -0.63
N GLY A 37 -5.80 -2.72 0.28
CA GLY A 37 -4.93 -3.44 1.22
C GLY A 37 -5.71 -4.35 2.17
N THR A 38 -6.83 -3.87 2.70
CA THR A 38 -7.69 -4.63 3.62
C THR A 38 -8.36 -5.80 2.91
N SER A 39 -8.97 -5.56 1.74
CA SER A 39 -9.65 -6.60 0.95
C SER A 39 -8.69 -7.69 0.47
N THR A 40 -7.46 -7.32 0.09
CA THR A 40 -6.40 -8.28 -0.27
C THR A 40 -6.05 -9.18 0.92
N THR A 41 -5.83 -8.61 2.11
CA THR A 41 -5.55 -9.36 3.34
C THR A 41 -6.70 -10.31 3.70
N ALA A 42 -7.95 -9.84 3.58
CA ALA A 42 -9.15 -10.64 3.82
C ALA A 42 -9.27 -11.81 2.83
N ALA A 43 -8.91 -11.60 1.56
CA ALA A 43 -8.91 -12.65 0.54
C ALA A 43 -7.93 -13.78 0.88
N PHE A 44 -6.72 -13.45 1.39
CA PHE A 44 -5.76 -14.46 1.84
C PHE A 44 -6.26 -15.27 3.04
N VAL A 45 -6.91 -14.61 4.01
CA VAL A 45 -7.54 -15.30 5.15
C VAL A 45 -8.66 -16.22 4.67
N ALA A 46 -9.54 -15.75 3.79
CA ALA A 46 -10.62 -16.54 3.23
C ALA A 46 -10.09 -17.74 2.42
N PHE A 47 -9.02 -17.55 1.66
CA PHE A 47 -8.35 -18.63 0.92
C PHE A 47 -7.82 -19.72 1.85
N ALA A 48 -7.16 -19.35 2.96
CA ALA A 48 -6.66 -20.30 3.94
C ALA A 48 -7.80 -21.05 4.67
N GLN A 49 -8.89 -20.36 5.02
CA GLN A 49 -10.08 -20.97 5.60
C GLN A 49 -10.73 -21.98 4.64
N ARG A 50 -10.80 -21.65 3.34
CA ARG A 50 -11.31 -22.58 2.32
C ARG A 50 -10.43 -23.81 2.15
N LYS A 51 -9.10 -23.63 2.12
CA LYS A 51 -8.14 -24.74 1.97
C LYS A 51 -8.18 -25.71 3.15
N ALA A 52 -8.44 -25.21 4.36
CA ALA A 52 -8.54 -26.04 5.55
C ALA A 52 -9.91 -26.71 5.75
N GLY A 53 -10.93 -26.37 4.94
CA GLY A 53 -12.27 -26.93 5.04
C GLY A 53 -13.02 -26.57 6.34
N SER A 54 -12.48 -25.67 7.16
CA SER A 54 -13.01 -25.30 8.46
C SER A 54 -12.80 -23.81 8.74
N LYS A 55 -13.81 -23.17 9.35
CA LYS A 55 -13.71 -21.81 9.88
C LYS A 55 -13.25 -21.91 11.33
N GLY A 56 -12.02 -21.52 11.62
CA GLY A 56 -11.46 -21.63 12.96
C GLY A 56 -10.20 -20.79 13.16
N ALA A 57 -9.74 -20.69 14.42
CA ALA A 57 -8.57 -19.90 14.80
C ALA A 57 -7.29 -20.37 14.08
N ILE A 58 -7.09 -21.68 13.94
CA ILE A 58 -5.91 -22.27 13.30
C ILE A 58 -5.78 -21.91 11.81
N PRO A 59 -6.79 -22.14 10.95
CA PRO A 59 -6.71 -21.76 9.54
C PRO A 59 -6.68 -20.25 9.31
N THR A 60 -7.29 -19.47 10.20
CA THR A 60 -7.22 -17.99 10.17
C THR A 60 -5.81 -17.51 10.48
N ALA A 61 -5.15 -18.08 11.50
CA ALA A 61 -3.76 -17.78 11.85
C ALA A 61 -2.80 -18.14 10.70
N HIS A 62 -3.04 -19.26 10.03
CA HIS A 62 -2.24 -19.65 8.88
C HIS A 62 -2.46 -18.71 7.68
N GLY A 63 -3.70 -18.28 7.42
CA GLY A 63 -4.01 -17.30 6.39
C GLY A 63 -3.43 -15.92 6.64
N THR A 64 -3.44 -15.47 7.90
CA THR A 64 -2.80 -14.19 8.28
C THR A 64 -1.29 -14.28 8.15
N HIS A 65 -0.66 -15.41 8.47
CA HIS A 65 0.78 -15.59 8.26
C HIS A 65 1.16 -15.49 6.77
N LEU A 66 0.36 -16.09 5.88
CA LEU A 66 0.56 -15.97 4.43
C LEU A 66 0.35 -14.53 3.95
N ALA A 67 -0.67 -13.83 4.46
CA ALA A 67 -0.91 -12.43 4.14
C ALA A 67 0.25 -11.53 4.61
N TYR A 68 0.80 -11.79 5.79
CA TYR A 68 1.97 -11.06 6.31
C TYR A 68 3.21 -11.28 5.45
N ILE A 69 3.50 -12.52 5.03
CA ILE A 69 4.62 -12.81 4.13
C ILE A 69 4.43 -12.07 2.81
N PHE A 70 3.22 -12.11 2.24
CA PHE A 70 2.92 -11.39 1.00
C PHE A 70 3.15 -9.88 1.14
N LEU A 71 2.64 -9.27 2.21
CA LEU A 71 2.85 -7.85 2.51
C LEU A 71 4.33 -7.52 2.70
N LEU A 72 5.09 -8.39 3.38
CA LEU A 72 6.53 -8.21 3.59
C LEU A 72 7.28 -8.22 2.26
N VAL A 73 7.00 -9.17 1.36
CA VAL A 73 7.59 -9.22 0.02
C VAL A 73 7.26 -7.95 -0.76
N LEU A 74 6.03 -7.46 -0.68
CA LEU A 74 5.60 -6.24 -1.36
C LEU A 74 6.36 -5.02 -0.85
N VAL A 75 6.55 -4.89 0.46
CA VAL A 75 7.37 -3.83 1.07
C VAL A 75 8.83 -3.91 0.61
N LEU A 76 9.42 -5.11 0.56
CA LEU A 76 10.79 -5.29 0.08
C LEU A 76 10.95 -4.87 -1.39
N ILE A 77 9.96 -5.17 -2.25
CA ILE A 77 9.96 -4.74 -3.65
C ILE A 77 9.92 -3.21 -3.74
N ILE A 78 9.05 -2.55 -2.96
CA ILE A 78 8.96 -1.09 -2.93
C ILE A 78 10.30 -0.48 -2.50
N ILE A 79 10.92 -1.00 -1.44
CA ILE A 79 12.23 -0.52 -0.97
C ILE A 79 13.30 -0.73 -2.04
N ALA A 80 13.34 -1.89 -2.69
CA ALA A 80 14.31 -2.18 -3.75
C ALA A 80 14.17 -1.21 -4.94
N ILE A 81 12.94 -0.92 -5.36
CA ILE A 81 12.67 0.07 -6.42
C ILE A 81 13.12 1.46 -5.97
N PHE A 82 12.78 1.86 -4.74
CA PHE A 82 13.14 3.17 -4.20
C PHE A 82 14.66 3.37 -4.14
N VAL A 83 15.39 2.37 -3.61
CA VAL A 83 16.85 2.38 -3.55
C VAL A 83 17.45 2.44 -4.96
N LYS A 84 16.93 1.65 -5.90
CA LYS A 84 17.41 1.68 -7.29
C LYS A 84 17.17 3.05 -7.93
N TYR A 85 16.00 3.65 -7.71
CA TYR A 85 15.66 4.97 -8.25
C TYR A 85 16.57 6.07 -7.69
N THR A 86 16.80 6.09 -6.38
CA THR A 86 17.72 7.05 -5.74
C THR A 86 19.18 6.85 -6.18
N GLN A 87 19.63 5.61 -6.33
CA GLN A 87 20.98 5.30 -6.84
C GLN A 87 21.18 5.71 -8.31
N VAL A 88 20.17 5.52 -9.15
CA VAL A 88 20.21 5.96 -10.56
C VAL A 88 20.27 7.47 -10.66
N ARG A 89 19.47 8.19 -9.86
CA ARG A 89 19.52 9.66 -9.83
C ARG A 89 20.91 10.17 -9.40
N ASN A 90 21.49 9.60 -8.34
CA ASN A 90 22.82 9.97 -7.84
C ASN A 90 23.99 9.62 -8.79
N LYS A 91 23.76 8.85 -9.86
CA LYS A 91 24.76 8.59 -10.91
C LYS A 91 24.67 9.56 -12.08
N ASN A 92 23.56 10.28 -12.20
CA ASN A 92 23.27 11.21 -13.29
C ASN A 92 23.43 12.68 -12.87
N ASP A 93 23.68 12.92 -11.58
CA ASP A 93 24.14 14.19 -11.00
C ASP A 93 25.69 14.16 -10.89
#